data_AF-A0A6J6V0T0-F1
#
_entry.id   AF-A0A6J6V0T0-F1
#
_cell.length_a   1.000
_cell.length_b   1.000
_cell.length_c   1.000
_cell.angle_alpha   90.00
_cell.angle_beta   90.00
_cell.angle_gamma   90.00
#
_symmetry.space_group_name_H-M   'P 1'
#
loop_
_entity.id
_entity.type
_entity.pdbx_description
1 polymer ?
#
loop_
_entity_poly.entity_id
_entity_poly.type
_entity_poly.pdbx_seq_one_letter_code
_entity_poly.pdbx_strand_id
1 'polypeptide(L)'
;MSGPGTRPVVVVTRSAEQSEGLASRLREAGYDIVEVPVISIVDAADGGAALGAALARLESYDWLVLTSPNGAQRVREAVQRCAEGQRPKVAVVGPGTAENLGGAVDLVPAHSVGEGLVDAFPAGTGRVLLVQAEAARPVVGDGLRALGWNVDAVVGYRTIPVSPSDELVKRAARSAAVVFTSGSTVRNYLAGAGMDALPPAVVSIGPVTTGVAESLGVRVRITAPVHNLDGVVAALRSVVPPNPAAPPGSGLDS
;
A
#
# COMPACT_ATOMS: atom_id res chain seq x y z
N MET A 1 15.35 10.71 37.89
CA MET A 1 13.89 10.70 37.79
C MET A 1 13.54 10.75 36.31
N SER A 2 13.26 9.60 35.70
CA SER A 2 12.89 9.50 34.29
C SER A 2 11.47 10.02 34.12
N GLY A 3 11.28 11.04 33.28
CA GLY A 3 9.94 11.52 32.93
C GLY A 3 9.08 10.40 32.31
N PRO A 4 7.75 10.57 32.24
CA PRO A 4 6.86 9.57 31.64
C PRO A 4 7.38 9.21 30.25
N GLY A 5 7.74 7.94 30.07
CA GLY A 5 8.50 7.49 28.92
C GLY A 5 7.69 7.67 27.64
N THR A 6 8.12 8.59 26.78
CA THR A 6 7.53 8.79 25.45
C THR A 6 7.76 7.57 24.58
N ARG A 7 6.79 7.25 23.72
CA ARG A 7 6.92 6.19 22.73
C ARG A 7 7.92 6.62 21.66
N PRO A 8 8.78 5.70 21.17
CA PRO A 8 9.62 5.99 20.01
C PRO A 8 8.75 6.32 18.79
N VAL A 9 9.07 7.42 18.11
CA VAL A 9 8.37 7.86 16.90
C VAL A 9 8.96 7.21 15.66
N VAL A 10 8.11 6.70 14.78
CA VAL A 10 8.49 6.03 13.53
C VAL A 10 7.93 6.80 12.34
N VAL A 11 8.78 7.07 11.37
CA VAL A 11 8.41 7.67 10.09
C VAL A 11 7.81 6.58 9.20
N VAL A 12 6.61 6.84 8.68
CA VAL A 12 6.00 6.07 7.59
C VAL A 12 5.88 6.95 6.36
N THR A 13 6.22 6.39 5.19
CA THR A 13 6.46 7.16 3.96
C THR A 13 5.26 7.25 3.01
N ARG A 14 4.09 6.80 3.45
CA ARG A 14 2.80 6.94 2.76
C ARG A 14 1.78 7.50 3.77
N SER A 15 0.67 8.04 3.30
CA SER A 15 -0.37 8.58 4.19
C SER A 15 -0.99 7.53 5.11
N ALA A 16 -1.68 7.96 6.17
CA ALA A 16 -2.45 7.12 7.09
C ALA A 16 -3.34 6.12 6.36
N GLU A 17 -4.14 6.61 5.41
CA GLU A 17 -5.10 5.83 4.64
C GLU A 17 -4.42 4.72 3.82
N GLN A 18 -3.20 4.98 3.35
CA GLN A 18 -2.42 4.02 2.56
C GLN A 18 -1.52 3.11 3.40
N SER A 19 -1.38 3.43 4.68
CA SER A 19 -0.52 2.73 5.63
C SER A 19 -1.30 2.22 6.82
N GLU A 20 -2.64 2.23 6.82
CA GLU A 20 -3.46 1.98 8.01
C GLU A 20 -3.08 0.65 8.68
N GLY A 21 -2.90 -0.40 7.86
CA GLY A 21 -2.42 -1.69 8.34
C GLY A 21 -1.03 -1.66 8.99
N LEU A 22 -0.09 -0.86 8.49
CA LEU A 22 1.23 -0.69 9.10
C LEU A 22 1.15 0.22 10.34
N ALA A 23 0.36 1.29 10.26
CA ALA A 23 0.20 2.27 11.31
C ALA A 23 -0.47 1.68 12.55
N SER A 24 -1.53 0.87 12.36
CA SER A 24 -2.17 0.15 13.47
C SER A 24 -1.18 -0.78 14.16
N ARG A 25 -0.47 -1.62 13.40
CA ARG A 25 0.52 -2.56 13.94
C ARG A 25 1.65 -1.87 14.69
N LEU A 26 2.13 -0.72 14.20
CA LEU A 26 3.14 0.08 14.89
C LEU A 26 2.61 0.68 16.21
N ARG A 27 1.39 1.23 16.21
CA ARG A 27 0.76 1.77 17.43
C ARG A 27 0.48 0.69 18.48
N GLU A 28 -0.04 -0.45 18.05
CA GLU A 28 -0.22 -1.66 18.87
C GLU A 28 1.13 -2.16 19.40
N ALA A 29 2.20 -2.00 18.62
CA ALA A 29 3.53 -2.38 19.02
C ALA A 29 4.23 -1.39 19.96
N GLY A 30 3.61 -0.26 20.32
CA GLY A 30 4.15 0.72 21.26
C GLY A 30 4.95 1.85 20.62
N TYR A 31 4.72 2.13 19.33
CA TYR A 31 5.32 3.27 18.61
C TYR A 31 4.31 4.38 18.37
N ASP A 32 4.80 5.61 18.35
CA ASP A 32 4.07 6.73 17.75
C ASP A 32 4.51 6.90 16.29
N ILE A 33 3.72 7.61 15.49
CA ILE A 33 3.95 7.72 14.05
C ILE A 33 4.01 9.18 13.64
N VAL A 34 4.99 9.48 12.79
CA VAL A 34 4.94 10.66 11.92
C VAL A 34 4.76 10.20 10.47
N GLU A 35 3.74 10.74 9.82
CA GLU A 35 3.48 10.47 8.43
C GLU A 35 4.23 11.48 7.58
N VAL A 36 5.07 10.97 6.69
CA VAL A 36 5.85 11.77 5.76
C VAL A 36 5.56 11.22 4.37
N PRO A 37 4.40 11.54 3.77
CA PRO A 37 4.05 11.06 2.45
C PRO A 37 5.07 11.55 1.42
N VAL A 38 5.65 10.62 0.68
CA VAL A 38 6.57 10.92 -0.44
C VAL A 38 6.03 10.46 -1.78
N ILE A 39 4.78 9.98 -1.76
CA ILE A 39 3.96 9.69 -2.93
C ILE A 39 2.55 10.21 -2.71
N SER A 40 1.87 10.51 -3.80
CA SER A 40 0.42 10.75 -3.83
C SER A 40 -0.22 9.88 -4.90
N ILE A 41 -1.43 9.41 -4.62
CA ILE A 41 -2.27 8.72 -5.59
C ILE A 41 -3.23 9.73 -6.19
N VAL A 42 -3.06 9.98 -7.47
CA VAL A 42 -3.91 10.92 -8.22
C VAL A 42 -4.58 10.19 -9.38
N ASP A 43 -5.54 10.87 -10.00
CA ASP A 43 -6.26 10.33 -11.16
C ASP A 43 -5.31 10.04 -12.32
N ALA A 44 -5.74 9.15 -13.21
CA ALA A 44 -5.03 8.88 -14.45
C ALA A 44 -4.81 10.15 -15.30
N ALA A 45 -3.94 10.06 -16.31
CA ALA A 45 -3.58 11.19 -17.17
C ALA A 45 -4.76 11.96 -17.75
N ASP A 46 -5.83 11.23 -18.05
CA ASP A 46 -7.06 11.68 -18.65
C ASP A 46 -8.08 12.21 -17.62
N GLY A 47 -7.67 12.42 -16.37
CA GLY A 47 -8.55 12.84 -15.28
C GLY A 47 -9.54 11.75 -14.86
N GLY A 48 -9.28 10.49 -15.20
CA GLY A 48 -10.17 9.37 -14.89
C GLY A 48 -11.31 9.18 -15.90
N ALA A 49 -11.27 9.84 -17.06
CA ALA A 49 -12.30 9.74 -18.09
C ALA A 49 -12.50 8.30 -18.59
N ALA A 50 -11.42 7.56 -18.88
CA ALA A 50 -11.51 6.16 -19.31
C ALA A 50 -12.10 5.26 -18.23
N LEU A 51 -11.73 5.48 -16.96
CA LEU A 51 -12.31 4.74 -15.84
C LEU A 51 -13.80 5.03 -15.70
N GLY A 52 -14.20 6.30 -15.74
CA GLY A 52 -15.62 6.70 -15.68
C GLY A 52 -16.45 6.06 -16.80
N ALA A 53 -15.94 6.09 -18.04
CA ALA A 53 -16.59 5.47 -19.19
C ALA A 53 -16.72 3.95 -19.06
N ALA A 54 -15.69 3.28 -18.52
CA ALA A 54 -15.73 1.85 -18.27
C ALA A 54 -16.72 1.49 -17.15
N LEU A 55 -16.75 2.27 -16.06
CA LEU A 55 -17.67 2.05 -14.94
C LEU A 55 -19.13 2.34 -15.30
N ALA A 56 -19.40 3.28 -16.20
CA ALA A 56 -20.76 3.53 -16.70
C ALA A 56 -21.38 2.33 -17.44
N ARG A 57 -20.53 1.40 -17.90
CA ARG A 57 -20.93 0.15 -18.56
C ARG A 57 -20.47 -1.08 -17.78
N LEU A 58 -20.29 -0.96 -16.46
CA LEU A 58 -19.72 -2.02 -15.62
C LEU A 58 -20.46 -3.35 -15.74
N GLU A 59 -21.79 -3.31 -15.85
CA GLU A 59 -22.66 -4.48 -16.00
C GLU A 59 -22.51 -5.19 -17.36
N SER A 60 -21.82 -4.58 -18.33
CA SER A 60 -21.50 -5.20 -19.63
C SER A 60 -20.24 -6.07 -19.62
N TYR A 61 -19.54 -6.13 -18.49
CA TYR A 61 -18.38 -7.00 -18.31
C TYR A 61 -18.79 -8.29 -17.60
N ASP A 62 -18.14 -9.39 -17.96
CA ASP A 62 -18.26 -10.65 -17.25
C ASP A 62 -17.41 -10.65 -15.98
N TRP A 63 -16.27 -9.94 -16.03
CA TRP A 63 -15.32 -9.82 -14.93
C TRP A 63 -14.81 -8.40 -14.73
N LEU A 64 -14.67 -8.02 -13.46
CA LEU A 64 -13.89 -6.90 -12.97
C LEU A 64 -12.64 -7.45 -12.27
N VAL A 65 -11.46 -7.02 -12.70
CA VAL A 65 -10.18 -7.47 -12.18
C VAL A 65 -9.44 -6.29 -11.55
N LEU A 66 -9.03 -6.47 -10.29
CA LEU A 66 -8.38 -5.43 -9.48
C LEU A 66 -7.04 -5.91 -8.95
N THR A 67 -5.98 -5.17 -9.28
CA THR A 67 -4.60 -5.54 -8.94
C THR A 67 -4.02 -4.74 -7.77
N SER A 68 -4.80 -3.86 -7.16
CA SER A 68 -4.35 -3.06 -6.02
C SER A 68 -5.50 -2.53 -5.16
N PRO A 69 -5.25 -2.28 -3.86
CA PRO A 69 -6.22 -1.61 -2.97
C PRO A 69 -6.68 -0.25 -3.50
N ASN A 70 -5.76 0.55 -4.06
CA ASN A 70 -6.10 1.84 -4.66
C ASN A 70 -7.08 1.69 -5.82
N GLY A 71 -6.87 0.70 -6.70
CA GLY A 71 -7.81 0.40 -7.79
C GLY A 71 -9.19 -0.02 -7.26
N ALA A 72 -9.22 -0.84 -6.21
CA ALA A 72 -10.46 -1.25 -5.55
C ALA A 72 -11.23 -0.07 -4.95
N GLN A 73 -10.55 0.85 -4.29
CA GLN A 73 -11.17 2.06 -3.76
C GLN A 73 -11.82 2.91 -4.86
N ARG A 74 -11.17 3.03 -6.02
CA ARG A 74 -11.68 3.82 -7.16
C ARG A 74 -12.95 3.27 -7.80
N VAL A 75 -13.19 1.96 -7.67
CA VAL A 75 -14.35 1.29 -8.27
C VAL A 75 -15.44 0.91 -7.28
N ARG A 76 -15.15 0.96 -5.97
CA ARG A 76 -16.03 0.53 -4.87
C ARG A 76 -17.46 1.02 -5.05
N GLU A 77 -17.64 2.32 -5.21
CA GLU A 77 -18.98 2.90 -5.32
C GLU A 77 -19.73 2.42 -6.57
N ALA A 78 -19.04 2.22 -7.70
CA ALA A 78 -19.68 1.73 -8.91
C ALA A 78 -20.13 0.28 -8.75
N VAL A 79 -19.31 -0.57 -8.13
CA VAL A 79 -19.67 -1.96 -7.83
C VAL A 79 -20.86 -2.02 -6.86
N GLN A 80 -20.91 -1.14 -5.86
CA GLN A 80 -22.01 -1.06 -4.90
C GLN A 80 -23.34 -0.57 -5.50
N ARG A 81 -23.30 0.16 -6.62
CA ARG A 81 -24.49 0.65 -7.33
C ARG A 81 -25.09 -0.38 -8.29
N CYS A 82 -24.35 -1.42 -8.68
CA CYS A 82 -24.88 -2.49 -9.52
C CYS A 82 -26.04 -3.19 -8.80
N ALA A 83 -27.10 -3.51 -9.53
CA ALA A 83 -28.18 -4.29 -8.95
C ALA A 83 -27.71 -5.71 -8.61
N GLU A 84 -28.39 -6.34 -7.67
CA GLU A 84 -28.09 -7.72 -7.28
C GLU A 84 -28.22 -8.66 -8.49
N GLY A 85 -27.17 -9.46 -8.72
CA GLY A 85 -27.07 -10.35 -9.89
C GLY A 85 -26.67 -9.66 -11.21
N GLN A 86 -26.49 -8.34 -11.24
CA GLN A 86 -26.07 -7.60 -12.44
C GLN A 86 -24.60 -7.14 -12.41
N ARG A 87 -23.93 -7.27 -11.26
CA ARG A 87 -22.48 -6.98 -11.17
C ARG A 87 -21.66 -8.03 -11.95
N PRO A 88 -20.51 -7.63 -12.54
CA PRO A 88 -19.53 -8.60 -13.01
C PRO A 88 -19.02 -9.47 -11.84
N LYS A 89 -18.49 -10.64 -12.18
CA LYS A 89 -17.64 -11.38 -11.23
C LYS A 89 -16.40 -10.56 -10.89
N VAL A 90 -15.93 -10.62 -9.66
CA VAL A 90 -14.81 -9.82 -9.19
C VAL A 90 -13.64 -10.73 -8.86
N ALA A 91 -12.50 -10.46 -9.48
CA ALA A 91 -11.23 -11.05 -9.10
C ALA A 91 -10.28 -9.98 -8.56
N VAL A 92 -9.59 -10.29 -7.46
CA VAL A 92 -8.61 -9.38 -6.88
C VAL A 92 -7.29 -10.09 -6.68
N VAL A 93 -6.17 -9.35 -6.74
CA VAL A 93 -4.84 -9.95 -6.55
C VAL A 93 -4.61 -10.44 -5.12
N GLY A 94 -5.26 -9.87 -4.10
CA GLY A 94 -5.04 -10.31 -2.72
C GLY A 94 -5.96 -9.69 -1.68
N PRO A 95 -5.85 -10.14 -0.41
CA PRO A 95 -6.80 -9.80 0.66
C PRO A 95 -6.97 -8.30 0.91
N GLY A 96 -5.89 -7.52 0.93
CA GLY A 96 -5.99 -6.06 1.11
C GLY A 96 -6.72 -5.35 -0.03
N THR A 97 -6.77 -5.95 -1.23
CA THR A 97 -7.57 -5.44 -2.35
C THR A 97 -9.05 -5.78 -2.17
N ALA A 98 -9.37 -6.99 -1.70
CA ALA A 98 -10.74 -7.38 -1.35
C ALA A 98 -11.32 -6.48 -0.25
N GLU A 99 -10.54 -6.26 0.82
CA GLU A 99 -10.94 -5.40 1.94
C GLU A 99 -11.25 -3.97 1.47
N ASN A 100 -10.40 -3.42 0.61
CA ASN A 100 -10.61 -2.08 0.04
C ASN A 100 -11.75 -2.02 -0.99
N LEU A 101 -12.20 -3.15 -1.52
CA LEU A 101 -13.43 -3.16 -2.31
C LEU A 101 -14.66 -3.14 -1.41
N GLY A 102 -14.63 -3.80 -0.26
CA GLY A 102 -15.73 -3.81 0.71
C GLY A 102 -17.01 -4.48 0.18
N GLY A 103 -16.88 -5.37 -0.80
CA GLY A 103 -17.99 -6.09 -1.45
C GLY A 103 -17.64 -7.54 -1.75
N ALA A 104 -18.57 -8.27 -2.36
CA ALA A 104 -18.36 -9.67 -2.71
C ALA A 104 -17.24 -9.83 -3.76
N VAL A 105 -16.32 -10.75 -3.48
CA VAL A 105 -15.20 -11.12 -4.36
C VAL A 105 -15.33 -12.59 -4.70
N ASP A 106 -15.25 -12.91 -5.99
CA ASP A 106 -15.47 -14.26 -6.52
C ASP A 106 -14.14 -15.03 -6.70
N LEU A 107 -13.01 -14.32 -6.79
CA LEU A 107 -11.69 -14.93 -6.91
C LEU A 107 -10.61 -14.13 -6.16
N VAL A 108 -9.89 -14.82 -5.28
CA VAL A 108 -8.63 -14.36 -4.67
C VAL A 108 -7.61 -15.49 -4.85
N PRO A 109 -6.46 -15.27 -5.50
CA PRO A 109 -5.46 -16.31 -5.69
C PRO A 109 -4.75 -16.65 -4.37
N ALA A 110 -4.20 -17.86 -4.28
CA ALA A 110 -3.40 -18.28 -3.12
C ALA A 110 -2.13 -17.43 -2.95
N HIS A 111 -1.54 -16.97 -4.06
CA HIS A 111 -0.38 -16.09 -4.07
C HIS A 111 -0.79 -14.69 -4.50
N SER A 112 -0.57 -13.68 -3.65
CA SER A 112 -0.99 -12.31 -3.91
C SER A 112 -0.07 -11.54 -4.87
N VAL A 113 0.10 -12.08 -6.07
CA VAL A 113 0.88 -11.52 -7.18
C VAL A 113 0.12 -11.66 -8.50
N GLY A 114 0.46 -10.85 -9.50
CA GLY A 114 -0.27 -10.81 -10.78
C GLY A 114 -0.24 -12.15 -11.52
N GLU A 115 0.89 -12.84 -11.47
CA GLU A 115 1.09 -14.18 -12.04
C GLU A 115 0.16 -15.20 -11.37
N GLY A 116 0.08 -15.18 -10.03
CA GLY A 116 -0.80 -16.07 -9.27
C GLY A 116 -2.29 -15.81 -9.54
N LEU A 117 -2.66 -14.56 -9.84
CA LEU A 117 -4.00 -14.24 -10.29
C LEU A 117 -4.31 -14.84 -11.66
N VAL A 118 -3.38 -14.76 -12.61
CA VAL A 118 -3.54 -15.37 -13.94
C VAL A 118 -3.67 -16.89 -13.83
N ASP A 119 -2.82 -17.54 -13.04
CA ASP A 119 -2.84 -18.99 -12.85
C ASP A 119 -4.17 -19.50 -12.26
N ALA A 120 -4.79 -18.70 -11.38
CA ALA A 120 -6.07 -19.03 -10.75
C ALA A 120 -7.29 -18.62 -11.60
N PHE A 121 -7.10 -17.82 -12.66
CA PHE A 121 -8.19 -17.29 -13.45
C PHE A 121 -8.72 -18.34 -14.44
N PRO A 122 -10.03 -18.54 -14.55
CA PRO A 122 -10.57 -19.53 -15.49
C PRO A 122 -10.32 -19.13 -16.95
N ALA A 123 -10.00 -20.10 -17.80
CA ALA A 123 -10.08 -19.90 -19.24
C ALA A 123 -11.52 -19.61 -19.66
N GLY A 124 -11.71 -18.77 -20.66
CA GLY A 124 -13.06 -18.40 -21.10
C GLY A 124 -13.08 -17.38 -22.22
N THR A 125 -14.28 -16.93 -22.53
CA THR A 125 -14.56 -15.87 -23.51
C THR A 125 -15.49 -14.86 -22.88
N GLY A 126 -15.43 -13.62 -23.32
CA GLY A 126 -16.22 -12.53 -22.76
C GLY A 126 -15.36 -11.32 -22.49
N ARG A 127 -15.90 -10.34 -21.78
CA ARG A 127 -15.26 -9.05 -21.52
C ARG A 127 -14.77 -8.96 -20.08
N VAL A 128 -13.51 -8.59 -19.94
CA VAL A 128 -12.87 -8.31 -18.66
C VAL A 128 -12.53 -6.83 -18.59
N LEU A 129 -12.97 -6.16 -17.54
CA LEU A 129 -12.44 -4.85 -17.15
C LEU A 129 -11.28 -5.06 -16.18
N LEU A 130 -10.07 -4.70 -16.59
CA LEU A 130 -8.88 -4.70 -15.72
C LEU A 130 -8.58 -3.26 -15.29
N VAL A 131 -8.74 -2.97 -14.00
CA VAL A 131 -8.36 -1.66 -13.44
C VAL A 131 -7.03 -1.77 -12.70
N GLN A 132 -6.05 -0.98 -13.13
CA GLN A 132 -4.67 -1.07 -12.63
C GLN A 132 -3.98 0.29 -12.54
N ALA A 133 -2.81 0.31 -11.91
CA ALA A 133 -1.96 1.50 -11.86
C ALA A 133 -1.38 1.83 -13.25
N GLU A 134 -1.06 3.10 -13.50
CA GLU A 134 -0.37 3.54 -14.72
C GLU A 134 0.95 2.79 -14.96
N ALA A 135 1.69 2.53 -13.88
CA ALA A 135 2.97 1.81 -13.92
C ALA A 135 2.85 0.28 -13.80
N ALA A 136 1.64 -0.27 -13.92
CA ALA A 136 1.42 -1.72 -13.79
C ALA A 136 2.11 -2.49 -14.93
N ARG A 137 2.71 -3.64 -14.59
CA ARG A 137 3.25 -4.55 -15.59
C ARG A 137 2.12 -5.18 -16.41
N PRO A 138 2.34 -5.50 -17.69
CA PRO A 138 1.28 -6.05 -18.54
C PRO A 138 0.88 -7.51 -18.22
N VAL A 139 1.57 -8.16 -17.27
CA VAL A 139 1.41 -9.57 -16.87
C VAL A 139 -0.04 -10.03 -16.78
N VAL A 140 -0.87 -9.31 -16.02
CA VAL A 140 -2.28 -9.71 -15.81
C VAL A 140 -3.07 -9.54 -17.10
N GLY A 141 -2.94 -8.39 -17.78
CA GLY A 141 -3.67 -8.13 -19.02
C GLY A 141 -3.34 -9.15 -20.11
N ASP A 142 -2.05 -9.46 -20.30
CA ASP A 142 -1.60 -10.41 -21.32
C ASP A 142 -1.96 -11.85 -20.95
N GLY A 143 -1.82 -12.22 -19.67
CA GLY A 143 -2.21 -13.54 -19.17
C GLY A 143 -3.70 -13.82 -19.36
N LEU A 144 -4.57 -12.85 -19.03
CA LEU A 144 -6.01 -13.00 -19.23
C LEU A 144 -6.40 -13.08 -20.72
N ARG A 145 -5.72 -12.34 -21.60
CA ARG A 145 -5.91 -12.48 -23.06
C ARG A 145 -5.49 -13.86 -23.56
N ALA A 146 -4.38 -14.40 -23.05
CA ALA A 146 -3.94 -15.76 -23.38
C ALA A 146 -4.93 -16.84 -22.93
N LEU A 147 -5.71 -16.57 -21.88
CA LEU A 147 -6.81 -17.42 -21.39
C LEU A 147 -8.12 -17.29 -22.22
N GLY A 148 -8.14 -16.44 -23.26
CA GLY A 148 -9.25 -16.28 -24.20
C GLY A 148 -10.15 -15.05 -23.96
N TRP A 149 -9.85 -14.23 -22.96
CA TRP A 149 -10.68 -13.08 -22.59
C TRP A 149 -10.40 -11.83 -23.45
N ASN A 150 -11.45 -11.05 -23.70
CA ASN A 150 -11.32 -9.70 -24.26
C ASN A 150 -11.11 -8.69 -23.13
N VAL A 151 -9.85 -8.30 -22.90
CA VAL A 151 -9.45 -7.45 -21.78
C VAL A 151 -9.42 -5.98 -22.17
N ASP A 152 -10.32 -5.20 -21.56
CA ASP A 152 -10.29 -3.73 -21.51
C ASP A 152 -9.45 -3.31 -20.29
N ALA A 153 -8.19 -2.94 -20.53
CA ALA A 153 -7.25 -2.55 -19.48
C ALA A 153 -7.27 -1.03 -19.29
N VAL A 154 -7.75 -0.58 -18.15
CA VAL A 154 -7.92 0.83 -17.81
C VAL A 154 -6.96 1.24 -16.70
N VAL A 155 -6.29 2.38 -16.90
CA VAL A 155 -5.51 3.02 -15.86
C VAL A 155 -6.47 3.70 -14.88
N GLY A 156 -6.57 3.15 -13.67
CA GLY A 156 -7.46 3.70 -12.64
C GLY A 156 -6.85 4.83 -11.83
N TYR A 157 -5.52 4.88 -11.74
CA TYR A 157 -4.78 5.90 -10.99
C TYR A 157 -3.31 5.92 -11.39
N ARG A 158 -2.62 6.98 -10.99
CA ARG A 158 -1.16 7.08 -11.03
C ARG A 158 -0.60 7.38 -9.64
N THR A 159 0.66 6.98 -9.44
CA THR A 159 1.43 7.32 -8.25
C THR A 159 2.46 8.37 -8.64
N ILE A 160 2.37 9.57 -8.07
CA ILE A 160 3.32 10.65 -8.32
C ILE A 160 4.20 10.89 -7.07
N PRO A 161 5.47 11.28 -7.24
CA PRO A 161 6.27 11.75 -6.11
C PRO A 161 5.69 13.06 -5.55
N VAL A 162 5.80 13.25 -4.23
CA VAL A 162 5.50 14.52 -3.56
C VAL A 162 6.60 14.82 -2.55
N SER A 163 6.87 16.10 -2.33
CA SER A 163 7.82 16.52 -1.31
C SER A 163 7.09 16.81 0.00
N PRO A 164 7.59 16.30 1.15
CA PRO A 164 7.06 16.67 2.46
C PRO A 164 7.35 18.14 2.78
N SER A 165 6.54 18.73 3.66
CA SER A 165 6.81 20.09 4.17
C SER A 165 8.05 20.12 5.06
N ASP A 166 8.69 21.28 5.18
CA ASP A 166 9.85 21.49 6.06
C ASP A 166 9.59 21.06 7.52
N GLU A 167 8.34 21.24 7.99
CA GLU A 167 7.94 20.80 9.32
C GLU A 167 7.99 19.27 9.45
N LEU A 168 7.45 18.55 8.46
CA LEU A 168 7.49 17.09 8.43
C LEU A 168 8.93 16.58 8.31
N VAL A 169 9.76 17.22 7.48
CA VAL A 169 11.20 16.91 7.36
C VAL A 169 11.89 17.02 8.72
N LYS A 170 11.67 18.12 9.45
CA LYS A 170 12.25 18.33 10.79
C LYS A 170 11.75 17.29 11.81
N ARG A 171 10.47 16.92 11.75
CA ARG A 171 9.90 15.87 12.61
C ARG A 171 10.47 14.50 12.28
N ALA A 172 10.66 14.20 11.00
CA ALA A 172 11.25 12.96 10.54
C ALA A 172 12.68 12.82 11.05
N ALA A 173 13.51 13.85 10.90
CA ALA A 173 14.90 13.86 11.38
C ALA A 173 15.04 13.60 12.90
N ARG A 174 14.01 13.94 13.70
CA ARG A 174 13.96 13.74 15.16
C ARG A 174 13.34 12.41 15.57
N SER A 175 12.84 11.63 14.62
CA SER A 175 12.20 10.34 14.88
C SER A 175 13.23 9.25 15.18
N ALA A 176 12.79 8.16 15.81
CA ALA A 176 13.67 7.04 16.16
C ALA A 176 14.01 6.18 14.94
N ALA A 177 13.06 6.02 14.01
CA ALA A 177 13.24 5.20 12.82
C ALA A 177 12.43 5.69 11.62
N VAL A 178 12.80 5.23 10.43
CA VAL A 178 11.98 5.27 9.21
C VAL A 178 11.80 3.86 8.65
N VAL A 179 10.60 3.57 8.17
CA VAL A 179 10.25 2.30 7.54
C VAL A 179 10.01 2.52 6.04
N PHE A 180 10.78 1.84 5.19
CA PHE A 180 10.59 1.82 3.75
C PHE A 180 9.98 0.49 3.28
N THR A 181 8.83 0.59 2.62
CA THR A 181 8.11 -0.58 2.07
C THR A 181 8.33 -0.76 0.56
N SER A 182 9.10 0.12 -0.08
CA SER A 182 9.44 0.02 -1.50
C SER A 182 10.66 0.85 -1.86
N GLY A 183 11.40 0.47 -2.90
CA GLY A 183 12.52 1.26 -3.40
C GLY A 183 12.11 2.66 -3.92
N SER A 184 10.90 2.80 -4.47
CA SER A 184 10.38 4.11 -4.90
C SER A 184 10.17 5.07 -3.71
N THR A 185 9.69 4.58 -2.56
CA THR A 185 9.57 5.41 -1.36
C THR A 185 10.93 5.86 -0.83
N VAL A 186 12.00 5.06 -0.98
CA VAL A 186 13.36 5.50 -0.61
C VAL A 186 13.80 6.66 -1.51
N ARG A 187 13.72 6.48 -2.83
CA ARG A 187 14.09 7.52 -3.81
C ARG A 187 13.37 8.83 -3.57
N ASN A 188 12.05 8.77 -3.40
CA ASN A 188 11.24 9.96 -3.22
C ASN A 188 11.50 10.63 -1.87
N TYR A 189 11.76 9.86 -0.80
CA TYR A 189 12.14 10.43 0.48
C TYR A 189 13.45 11.18 0.40
N LEU A 190 14.48 10.62 -0.22
CA LEU A 190 15.75 11.31 -0.37
C LEU A 190 15.65 12.55 -1.27
N ALA A 191 14.85 12.48 -2.34
CA ALA A 191 14.64 13.60 -3.24
C ALA A 191 13.83 14.75 -2.59
N GLY A 192 12.84 14.42 -1.75
CA GLY A 192 11.94 15.39 -1.14
C GLY A 192 12.38 15.89 0.24
N ALA A 193 12.90 15.00 1.09
CA ALA A 193 13.30 15.31 2.46
C ALA A 193 14.82 15.46 2.65
N GLY A 194 15.62 14.87 1.75
CA GLY A 194 17.08 14.86 1.86
C GLY A 194 17.63 13.76 2.78
N MET A 195 18.92 13.47 2.65
CA MET A 195 19.63 12.49 3.49
C MET A 195 19.66 12.89 4.97
N ASP A 196 19.81 14.19 5.26
CA ASP A 196 19.90 14.70 6.63
C ASP A 196 18.59 14.54 7.42
N ALA A 197 17.49 14.26 6.72
CA ALA A 197 16.20 13.97 7.32
C ALA A 197 16.01 12.51 7.68
N LEU A 198 16.98 11.61 7.42
CA LEU A 198 16.87 10.21 7.80
C LEU A 198 17.03 10.04 9.32
N PRO A 199 16.08 9.34 9.96
CA PRO A 199 16.26 8.83 11.32
C PRO A 199 17.49 7.91 11.44
N PRO A 200 18.04 7.73 12.66
CA PRO A 200 19.19 6.87 12.89
C PRO A 200 18.95 5.39 12.56
N ALA A 201 17.70 4.92 12.63
CA ALA A 201 17.32 3.56 12.23
C ALA A 201 16.51 3.56 10.93
N VAL A 202 17.11 3.06 9.85
CA VAL A 202 16.40 2.80 8.59
C VAL A 202 16.03 1.32 8.53
N VAL A 203 14.74 1.02 8.46
CA VAL A 203 14.18 -0.34 8.34
C VAL A 203 13.59 -0.51 6.95
N SER A 204 13.84 -1.64 6.30
CA SER A 204 13.26 -1.94 4.98
C SER A 204 12.46 -3.24 4.99
N ILE A 205 11.41 -3.32 4.17
CA ILE A 205 10.53 -4.51 4.08
C ILE A 205 11.19 -5.75 3.46
N GLY A 206 12.29 -5.58 2.74
CA GLY A 206 12.93 -6.68 2.03
C GLY A 206 14.12 -6.26 1.18
N PRO A 207 14.88 -7.25 0.65
CA PRO A 207 16.21 -7.05 0.07
C PRO A 207 16.22 -6.15 -1.16
N VAL A 208 15.15 -6.15 -1.96
CA VAL A 208 15.03 -5.24 -3.12
C VAL A 208 14.99 -3.78 -2.67
N THR A 209 14.27 -3.48 -1.59
CA THR A 209 14.21 -2.12 -1.04
C THR A 209 15.53 -1.75 -0.38
N THR A 210 16.18 -2.71 0.30
CA THR A 210 17.52 -2.54 0.88
C THR A 210 18.54 -2.17 -0.19
N GLY A 211 18.62 -2.94 -1.28
CA GLY A 211 19.58 -2.68 -2.34
C GLY A 211 19.37 -1.30 -2.99
N VAL A 212 18.13 -0.84 -3.14
CA VAL A 212 17.86 0.53 -3.59
C VAL A 212 18.38 1.56 -2.59
N ALA A 213 18.11 1.39 -1.29
CA ALA A 213 18.58 2.31 -0.27
C ALA A 213 20.11 2.40 -0.22
N GLU A 214 20.79 1.27 -0.20
CA GLU A 214 22.25 1.19 -0.16
C GLU A 214 22.89 1.78 -1.43
N SER A 215 22.29 1.56 -2.61
CA SER A 215 22.75 2.17 -3.86
C SER A 215 22.68 3.71 -3.87
N LEU A 216 21.86 4.29 -2.97
CA LEU A 216 21.70 5.73 -2.78
C LEU A 216 22.47 6.26 -1.57
N GLY A 217 23.38 5.46 -1.00
CA GLY A 217 24.20 5.84 0.15
C GLY A 217 23.49 5.73 1.51
N VAL A 218 22.29 5.15 1.57
CA VAL A 218 21.55 4.96 2.82
C VAL A 218 22.00 3.67 3.50
N ARG A 219 22.46 3.78 4.74
CA ARG A 219 22.74 2.62 5.59
C ARG A 219 21.44 2.05 6.16
N VAL A 220 21.01 0.89 5.65
CA VAL A 220 19.88 0.16 6.21
C VAL A 220 20.32 -0.54 7.50
N ARG A 221 19.62 -0.26 8.61
CA ARG A 221 19.90 -0.83 9.93
C ARG A 221 19.49 -2.30 9.98
N ILE A 222 18.33 -2.62 9.42
CA ILE A 222 17.81 -3.98 9.33
C ILE A 222 16.83 -4.12 8.16
N THR A 223 16.89 -5.29 7.52
CA THR A 223 15.94 -5.74 6.51
C THR A 223 15.00 -6.76 7.14
N ALA A 224 13.69 -6.59 6.95
CA ALA A 224 12.72 -7.52 7.49
C ALA A 224 12.94 -8.93 6.90
N PRO A 225 13.11 -9.97 7.72
CA PRO A 225 13.34 -11.33 7.23
C PRO A 225 12.07 -11.94 6.61
N VAL A 226 10.90 -11.46 7.04
CA VAL A 226 9.61 -11.78 6.44
C VAL A 226 9.09 -10.53 5.74
N HIS A 227 8.82 -10.63 4.44
CA HIS A 227 8.50 -9.49 3.57
C HIS A 227 7.02 -9.08 3.67
N ASN A 228 6.53 -8.90 4.90
CA ASN A 228 5.18 -8.44 5.20
C ASN A 228 5.21 -7.40 6.33
N LEU A 229 4.05 -6.82 6.66
CA LEU A 229 3.98 -5.76 7.67
C LEU A 229 4.39 -6.24 9.07
N ASP A 230 4.03 -7.46 9.45
CA ASP A 230 4.40 -8.02 10.76
C ASP A 230 5.92 -8.25 10.87
N GLY A 231 6.54 -8.73 9.79
CA GLY A 231 7.99 -8.89 9.69
C GLY A 231 8.74 -7.57 9.79
N VAL A 232 8.19 -6.49 9.22
CA VAL A 232 8.72 -5.13 9.36
C VAL A 232 8.66 -4.65 10.81
N VAL A 233 7.53 -4.85 11.48
CA VAL A 233 7.36 -4.45 12.89
C VAL A 233 8.28 -5.26 13.80
N ALA A 234 8.43 -6.56 13.57
CA ALA A 234 9.37 -7.40 14.30
C ALA A 234 10.83 -6.96 14.10
N ALA A 235 11.22 -6.63 12.86
CA ALA A 235 12.54 -6.11 12.55
C ALA A 235 12.80 -4.79 13.26
N LEU A 236 11.84 -3.85 13.22
CA LEU A 236 11.93 -2.58 13.93
C LEU A 236 12.14 -2.79 15.45
N ARG A 237 11.37 -3.67 16.09
CA ARG A 237 11.50 -3.97 17.53
C ARG A 237 12.89 -4.42 17.93
N SER A 238 13.60 -5.13 17.05
CA SER A 238 14.95 -5.61 17.34
C SER A 238 16.01 -4.50 17.36
N VAL A 239 15.74 -3.35 16.74
CA VAL A 239 16.69 -2.24 16.60
C VAL A 239 16.25 -0.96 17.30
N VAL A 240 14.95 -0.79 17.53
CA VAL A 240 14.34 0.29 18.32
C VAL A 240 13.36 -0.35 19.31
N PRO A 241 13.77 -0.61 20.57
CA PRO A 241 12.89 -1.19 21.57
C PRO A 241 11.64 -0.32 21.79
N PRO A 242 10.44 -0.92 21.82
CA PRO A 242 9.22 -0.16 22.07
C PRO A 242 9.17 0.29 23.53
N ASN A 243 8.42 1.35 23.79
CA ASN A 243 8.10 1.77 25.15
C ASN A 243 6.60 1.58 25.37
N PRO A 244 6.15 0.53 26.12
CA PRO A 244 4.74 0.37 26.39
C PRO A 244 4.24 1.58 27.18
N ALA A 245 3.19 2.24 26.70
CA ALA A 245 2.55 3.29 27.48
C ALA A 245 2.10 2.70 28.82
N ALA A 246 2.21 3.47 29.91
CA ALA A 246 1.50 3.15 31.14
C ALA A 246 -0.01 3.03 30.81
N PRO A 247 -0.74 2.04 31.36
CA PRO A 247 -2.19 1.98 31.17
C PRO A 247 -2.82 3.32 31.58
N PRO A 248 -3.87 3.80 30.90
CA PRO A 248 -4.61 4.97 31.36
C PRO A 248 -5.02 4.72 32.80
N GLY A 249 -4.64 5.64 33.68
CA GLY A 249 -4.56 5.42 35.12
C GLY A 249 -5.81 4.75 35.69
N SER A 250 -5.59 3.75 36.54
CA SER A 250 -6.55 3.36 37.57
C SER A 250 -6.71 4.54 38.52
N GLY A 251 -7.53 5.52 38.11
CA GLY A 251 -8.16 6.45 39.02
C GLY A 251 -9.16 5.66 39.84
N LEU A 252 -8.76 5.25 41.03
CA LEU A 252 -9.67 4.89 42.12
C LEU A 252 -9.11 5.49 43.40
N ASP A 253 -9.70 6.63 43.75
CA ASP A 253 -10.12 7.06 45.09
C ASP A 253 -9.24 6.70 46.29
N SER A 254 -8.77 7.75 46.96
CA SER A 254 -8.60 7.80 48.42
C SER A 254 -9.31 9.05 48.94
#